data_AF-A0A7W1XA96-F1
#
_entry.id   AF-A0A7W1XA96-F1
#
_cell.length_a   1.000
_cell.length_b   1.000
_cell.length_c   1.000
_cell.angle_alpha   90.00
_cell.angle_beta   90.00
_cell.angle_gamma   90.00
#
_symmetry.space_group_name_H-M   'P 1'
#
loop_
_entity.id
_entity.type
_entity.pdbx_description
1 polymer ?
#
loop_
_entity_poly.entity_id
_entity_poly.type
_entity_poly.pdbx_seq_one_letter_code
_entity_poly.pdbx_strand_id
1 'polypeptide(L)'
;MKLPTHLKQELNRMKKTFMKDANLNDLIKELIKRRRKQILVHSCLYYRMNHTEIDDHTYDQLGKDLQLLQKTFSELSKEVIYHEYFKDYTETTSGFDLPIHLPEIVEAARRLKSSVEWLKEKGLLDQIKGGNNP
;
A
#
# COMPACT_ATOMS: atom_id res chain seq x y z
N MET A 1 -10.22 0.38 -19.88
CA MET A 1 -10.81 0.06 -18.56
C MET A 1 -10.82 1.33 -17.71
N LYS A 2 -11.91 1.68 -17.01
CA LYS A 2 -11.97 2.90 -16.17
C LYS A 2 -11.55 2.55 -14.73
N LEU A 3 -10.73 3.39 -14.11
CA LEU A 3 -10.38 3.23 -12.69
C LEU A 3 -11.63 3.36 -11.79
N PRO A 4 -11.73 2.54 -10.74
CA PRO A 4 -12.71 2.69 -9.66
C PRO A 4 -12.70 4.08 -9.03
N THR A 5 -13.84 4.48 -8.45
CA THR A 5 -14.02 5.80 -7.84
C THR A 5 -13.03 6.06 -6.70
N HIS A 6 -12.77 5.07 -5.84
CA HIS A 6 -11.85 5.24 -4.70
C HIS A 6 -10.40 5.49 -5.15
N LEU A 7 -9.93 4.81 -6.20
CA LEU A 7 -8.58 5.05 -6.76
C LEU A 7 -8.47 6.45 -7.37
N LYS A 8 -9.52 6.94 -8.04
CA LYS A 8 -9.56 8.33 -8.54
C LYS A 8 -9.52 9.35 -7.40
N GLN A 9 -10.28 9.10 -6.35
CA GLN A 9 -10.29 9.95 -5.16
C GLN A 9 -8.91 9.96 -4.48
N GLU A 10 -8.23 8.81 -4.41
CA GLU A 10 -6.87 8.73 -3.87
C GLU A 10 -5.87 9.50 -4.73
N LEU A 11 -5.88 9.34 -6.04
CA LEU A 11 -5.02 10.12 -6.96
C LEU A 11 -5.24 11.63 -6.79
N ASN A 12 -6.51 12.06 -6.69
CA ASN A 12 -6.86 13.46 -6.44
C ASN A 12 -6.34 13.96 -5.08
N ARG A 13 -6.42 13.12 -4.03
CA ARG A 13 -5.87 13.43 -2.72
C ARG A 13 -4.35 13.56 -2.77
N MET A 14 -3.65 12.61 -3.40
CA MET A 14 -2.19 12.65 -3.56
C MET A 14 -1.74 13.94 -4.23
N LYS A 15 -2.40 14.31 -5.34
CA LYS A 15 -2.12 15.55 -6.07
C LYS A 15 -2.32 16.79 -5.19
N LYS A 16 -3.41 16.85 -4.42
CA LYS A 16 -3.70 18.01 -3.55
C LYS A 16 -2.74 18.11 -2.36
N THR A 17 -2.35 16.99 -1.76
CA THR A 17 -1.63 16.97 -0.48
C THR A 17 -0.11 17.07 -0.64
N PHE A 18 0.50 16.27 -1.53
CA PHE A 18 1.97 16.12 -1.54
C PHE A 18 2.60 15.99 -2.94
N MET A 19 1.81 16.02 -4.03
CA MET A 19 2.30 15.92 -5.42
C MET A 19 1.61 16.95 -6.33
N LYS A 20 1.68 18.24 -5.98
CA LYS A 20 0.93 19.32 -6.65
C LYS A 20 1.24 19.45 -8.14
N ASP A 21 2.53 19.37 -8.49
CA ASP A 21 3.03 19.58 -9.86
C ASP A 21 3.19 18.27 -10.65
N ALA A 22 2.87 17.13 -10.03
CA ALA A 22 3.00 15.83 -10.67
C ALA A 22 1.97 15.67 -11.79
N ASN A 23 2.42 15.09 -12.90
CA ASN A 23 1.51 14.65 -13.96
C ASN A 23 0.80 13.35 -13.54
N LEU A 24 -0.13 12.89 -14.37
CA LEU A 24 -0.90 11.68 -14.08
C LEU A 24 -0.02 10.42 -13.99
N ASN A 25 1.00 10.29 -14.84
CA ASN A 25 1.87 9.11 -14.85
C ASN A 25 2.67 9.01 -13.56
N ASP A 26 3.18 10.14 -13.05
CA ASP A 26 3.90 10.18 -11.78
C ASP A 26 3.00 9.77 -10.60
N LEU A 27 1.75 10.26 -10.59
CA LEU A 27 0.76 9.89 -9.58
C LEU A 27 0.43 8.39 -9.61
N ILE A 28 0.29 7.80 -10.81
CA ILE A 28 0.06 6.37 -10.99
C ILE A 28 1.25 5.55 -10.51
N LYS A 29 2.48 5.95 -10.87
CA LYS A 29 3.71 5.28 -10.42
C LYS A 29 3.83 5.28 -8.90
N GLU A 30 3.57 6.43 -8.26
CA GLU A 30 3.60 6.51 -6.80
C GLU A 30 2.46 5.71 -6.14
N LEU A 31 1.28 5.64 -6.75
CA LEU A 31 0.18 4.81 -6.22
C LEU A 31 0.52 3.30 -6.31
N ILE A 32 1.09 2.84 -7.43
CA ILE A 32 1.57 1.45 -7.58
C ILE A 32 2.65 1.15 -6.52
N LYS A 33 3.63 2.04 -6.39
CA LYS A 33 4.71 1.94 -5.40
C LYS A 33 4.15 1.84 -3.98
N ARG A 34 3.17 2.69 -3.65
CA ARG A 34 2.48 2.68 -2.36
C ARG A 34 1.81 1.34 -2.11
N ARG A 35 1.03 0.82 -3.07
CA ARG A 35 0.35 -0.47 -2.96
C ARG A 35 1.32 -1.64 -2.79
N ARG A 36 2.39 -1.71 -3.57
CA ARG A 36 3.46 -2.73 -3.39
C ARG A 36 4.05 -2.68 -1.98
N LYS A 37 4.38 -1.49 -1.49
CA LYS A 37 4.89 -1.31 -0.11
C LYS A 37 3.87 -1.73 0.95
N GLN A 38 2.59 -1.40 0.76
CA GLN A 38 1.54 -1.81 1.70
C GLN A 38 1.44 -3.34 1.77
N ILE A 39 1.41 -4.03 0.62
CA ILE A 39 1.44 -5.50 0.59
C ILE A 39 2.67 -6.02 1.34
N LEU A 40 3.88 -5.58 0.97
CA LEU A 40 5.12 -6.04 1.61
C LEU A 40 5.15 -5.82 3.13
N VAL A 41 4.75 -4.63 3.59
CA VAL A 41 4.77 -4.27 5.02
C VAL A 41 3.75 -5.09 5.80
N HIS A 42 2.53 -5.24 5.30
CA HIS A 42 1.49 -6.01 6.00
C HIS A 42 1.77 -7.52 5.96
N SER A 43 2.32 -8.06 4.87
CA SER A 43 2.81 -9.45 4.83
C SER A 43 3.98 -9.66 5.80
N CYS A 44 4.90 -8.70 5.93
CA CYS A 44 5.98 -8.77 6.91
C CYS A 44 5.45 -8.77 8.35
N LEU A 45 4.49 -7.90 8.67
CA LEU A 45 3.86 -7.89 9.99
C LEU A 45 3.22 -9.25 10.31
N TYR A 46 2.45 -9.80 9.37
CA TYR A 46 1.75 -11.06 9.55
C TYR A 46 2.71 -12.24 9.71
N TYR A 47 3.56 -12.50 8.70
CA TYR A 47 4.38 -13.71 8.66
C TYR A 47 5.65 -13.65 9.51
N ARG A 48 6.21 -12.47 9.77
CA ARG A 48 7.49 -12.34 10.49
C ARG A 48 7.36 -11.76 11.89
N MET A 49 6.27 -11.06 12.19
CA MET A 49 6.08 -10.39 13.49
C MET A 49 4.85 -10.91 14.24
N ASN A 50 4.11 -11.88 13.69
CA ASN A 50 2.88 -12.42 14.26
C ASN A 50 1.90 -11.31 14.67
N HIS A 51 1.77 -10.30 13.80
CA HIS A 51 1.05 -9.07 14.10
C HIS A 51 0.19 -8.62 12.91
N THR A 52 -1.02 -8.15 13.18
CA THR A 52 -1.98 -7.74 12.16
C THR A 52 -2.50 -6.34 12.48
N GLU A 53 -2.34 -5.39 11.55
CA GLU A 53 -2.82 -4.01 11.70
C GLU A 53 -4.06 -3.68 10.88
N ILE A 54 -4.32 -4.45 9.81
CA ILE A 54 -5.49 -4.31 8.94
C ILE A 54 -6.17 -5.67 8.85
N ASP A 55 -7.49 -5.67 8.69
CA ASP A 55 -8.24 -6.91 8.46
C ASP A 55 -8.00 -7.49 7.06
N ASP A 56 -8.36 -8.77 6.89
CA ASP A 56 -8.19 -9.51 5.65
C ASP A 56 -8.93 -8.83 4.48
N HIS A 57 -10.12 -8.27 4.73
CA HIS A 57 -10.88 -7.56 3.71
C HIS A 57 -10.12 -6.34 3.15
N THR A 58 -9.48 -5.57 4.03
CA THR A 58 -8.65 -4.43 3.65
C THR A 58 -7.40 -4.89 2.89
N TYR A 59 -6.75 -5.96 3.36
CA TYR A 59 -5.59 -6.53 2.67
C TYR A 59 -5.94 -7.02 1.27
N ASP A 60 -7.05 -7.75 1.11
CA ASP A 60 -7.55 -8.23 -0.17
C ASP A 60 -7.87 -7.09 -1.13
N GLN A 61 -8.47 -6.00 -0.62
CA GLN A 61 -8.76 -4.83 -1.44
C GLN A 61 -7.47 -4.15 -1.96
N LEU A 62 -6.42 -4.10 -1.13
CA LEU A 62 -5.11 -3.60 -1.57
C LEU A 62 -4.51 -4.48 -2.68
N GLY A 63 -4.66 -5.80 -2.57
CA GLY A 63 -4.21 -6.75 -3.59
C GLY A 63 -4.95 -6.59 -4.92
N LYS A 64 -6.30 -6.48 -4.86
CA LYS A 64 -7.15 -6.22 -6.04
C LYS A 64 -6.80 -4.89 -6.70
N ASP A 65 -6.64 -3.82 -5.91
CA ASP A 65 -6.23 -2.51 -6.40
C ASP A 65 -4.87 -2.57 -7.10
N LEU A 66 -3.89 -3.23 -6.48
CA LEU A 66 -2.56 -3.38 -7.05
C LEU A 66 -2.61 -4.14 -8.38
N GLN A 67 -3.29 -5.27 -8.42
CA GLN A 67 -3.42 -6.07 -9.64
C GLN A 67 -4.06 -5.23 -10.77
N LEU A 68 -5.15 -4.51 -10.47
CA LEU A 68 -5.82 -3.65 -11.43
C LEU A 68 -4.87 -2.56 -11.95
N LEU A 69 -4.15 -1.87 -11.07
CA LEU A 69 -3.21 -0.81 -11.44
C LEU A 69 -2.08 -1.34 -12.33
N GLN A 70 -1.47 -2.48 -11.97
CA GLN A 70 -0.39 -3.07 -12.75
C GLN A 70 -0.86 -3.54 -14.13
N LYS A 71 -2.06 -4.13 -14.23
CA LYS A 71 -2.65 -4.55 -15.50
C LYS A 71 -3.03 -3.35 -16.38
N THR A 72 -3.62 -2.32 -15.78
CA THR A 72 -4.11 -1.14 -16.52
C THR A 72 -2.96 -0.27 -17.02
N PHE A 73 -1.87 -0.18 -16.25
CA PHE A 73 -0.71 0.66 -16.55
C PHE A 73 0.58 -0.15 -16.59
N SER A 74 0.61 -1.20 -17.42
CA SER A 74 1.73 -2.16 -17.50
C SER A 74 3.07 -1.49 -17.72
N GLU A 75 3.15 -0.52 -18.63
CA GLU A 75 4.41 0.16 -18.94
C GLU A 75 4.91 1.00 -17.77
N LEU A 76 4.03 1.76 -17.12
CA LEU A 76 4.40 2.52 -15.92
C LEU A 76 4.78 1.60 -14.75
N SER A 77 4.09 0.46 -14.62
CA SER A 77 4.32 -0.54 -13.56
C SER A 77 5.72 -1.17 -13.61
N LYS A 78 6.28 -1.34 -14.82
CA LYS A 78 7.64 -1.84 -15.05
C LYS A 78 8.72 -0.89 -14.52
N GLU A 79 8.44 0.41 -14.55
CA GLU A 79 9.38 1.44 -14.08
C GLU A 79 9.38 1.61 -12.55
N VAL A 80 8.39 1.02 -11.85
CA VAL A 80 8.24 1.17 -10.40
C VAL A 80 9.06 0.12 -9.64
N ILE A 81 9.63 0.50 -8.50
CA ILE A 81 10.38 -0.39 -7.61
C ILE A 81 9.66 -1.70 -7.30
N TYR A 82 10.43 -2.76 -7.07
CA TYR A 82 9.96 -4.13 -6.84
C TYR A 82 9.22 -4.76 -8.02
N HIS A 83 9.30 -4.20 -9.24
CA HIS A 83 8.63 -4.78 -10.41
C HIS A 83 8.89 -6.28 -10.57
N GLU A 84 10.15 -6.71 -10.46
CA GLU A 84 10.51 -8.14 -10.63
C GLU A 84 9.80 -9.07 -9.65
N TYR A 85 9.56 -8.62 -8.41
CA TYR A 85 8.83 -9.40 -7.41
C TYR A 85 7.32 -9.41 -7.62
N PHE A 86 6.80 -8.44 -8.40
CA PHE A 86 5.37 -8.21 -8.57
C PHE A 86 4.88 -8.43 -10.02
N LYS A 87 5.75 -8.85 -10.94
CA LYS A 87 5.39 -9.00 -12.37
C LYS A 87 4.29 -10.04 -12.60
N ASP A 88 4.30 -11.11 -11.82
CA ASP A 88 3.30 -12.19 -11.84
C ASP A 88 2.28 -12.08 -10.70
N TYR A 89 2.24 -10.92 -10.01
CA TYR A 89 1.37 -10.73 -8.86
C TYR A 89 -0.10 -10.79 -9.24
N THR A 90 -0.84 -11.62 -8.52
CA THR A 90 -2.31 -11.70 -8.54
C THR A 90 -2.87 -11.29 -7.18
N GLU A 91 -4.14 -10.94 -7.15
CA GLU A 91 -4.89 -10.70 -5.92
C GLU A 91 -4.90 -11.91 -4.96
N THR A 92 -4.64 -13.13 -5.47
CA THR A 92 -4.54 -14.37 -4.69
C THR A 92 -3.14 -14.64 -4.15
N THR A 93 -2.15 -13.79 -4.46
CA THR A 93 -0.78 -13.95 -3.96
C THR A 93 -0.75 -13.63 -2.45
N SER A 94 -0.45 -14.64 -1.62
CA SER A 94 -0.48 -14.54 -0.15
C SER A 94 0.50 -13.52 0.43
N GLY A 95 1.54 -13.16 -0.33
CA GLY A 95 2.60 -12.25 0.09
C GLY A 95 3.71 -12.92 0.91
N PHE A 96 3.59 -14.22 1.20
CA PHE A 96 4.63 -15.00 1.87
C PHE A 96 5.93 -15.07 1.06
N ASP A 97 5.81 -15.35 -0.24
CA ASP A 97 6.96 -15.48 -1.16
C ASP A 97 7.49 -14.13 -1.68
N LEU A 98 6.87 -13.02 -1.27
CA LEU A 98 7.36 -11.69 -1.59
C LEU A 98 8.60 -11.35 -0.75
N PRO A 99 9.40 -10.33 -1.12
CA PRO A 99 10.63 -9.97 -0.43
C PRO A 99 10.39 -9.25 0.91
N ILE A 100 9.59 -9.84 1.79
CA ILE A 100 9.20 -9.32 3.10
C ILE A 100 10.36 -9.31 4.12
N HIS A 101 11.50 -9.89 3.76
CA HIS A 101 12.71 -9.95 4.56
C HIS A 101 13.66 -8.77 4.31
N LEU A 102 13.40 -7.95 3.29
CA LEU A 102 14.27 -6.82 2.96
C LEU A 102 14.37 -5.84 4.15
N PRO A 103 15.57 -5.35 4.49
CA PRO A 103 15.77 -4.50 5.67
C PRO A 103 14.84 -3.29 5.72
N GLU A 104 14.61 -2.62 4.59
CA GLU A 104 13.71 -1.47 4.49
C GLU A 104 12.24 -1.82 4.73
N ILE A 105 11.82 -3.05 4.41
CA ILE A 105 10.45 -3.54 4.65
C ILE A 105 10.29 -3.90 6.12
N VAL A 106 11.27 -4.62 6.69
CA VAL A 106 11.28 -4.98 8.11
C VAL A 106 11.27 -3.72 8.98
N GLU A 107 12.09 -2.73 8.64
CA GLU A 107 12.16 -1.48 9.39
C GLU A 107 10.87 -0.65 9.24
N ALA A 108 10.25 -0.63 8.05
CA ALA A 108 8.96 0.02 7.86
C ALA A 108 7.84 -0.66 8.66
N ALA A 109 7.81 -1.99 8.69
CA ALA A 109 6.86 -2.77 9.49
C ALA A 109 7.03 -2.51 10.99
N ARG A 110 8.28 -2.54 11.47
CA ARG A 110 8.61 -2.25 12.87
C ARG A 110 8.16 -0.84 13.27
N ARG A 111 8.47 0.17 12.45
CA ARG A 111 8.05 1.56 12.68
C ARG A 111 6.53 1.68 12.72
N LEU A 112 5.82 1.07 11.76
CA LEU A 112 4.36 1.09 11.72
C LEU A 112 3.77 0.51 13.01
N LYS A 113 4.21 -0.69 13.42
CA LYS A 113 3.77 -1.34 14.65
C LYS A 113 4.00 -0.45 15.88
N SER A 114 5.22 0.05 16.06
CA SER A 114 5.55 0.93 17.20
C SER A 114 4.75 2.24 17.21
N SER A 115 4.52 2.85 16.04
CA SER A 115 3.71 4.06 15.94
C SER A 115 2.25 3.81 16.27
N VAL A 116 1.68 2.69 15.82
CA VAL A 116 0.28 2.34 16.14
C VAL A 116 0.14 2.01 17.63
N GLU A 117 1.08 1.26 18.21
CA GLU A 117 1.11 0.99 19.66
C GLU A 117 1.17 2.29 20.47
N TRP A 118 2.07 3.20 20.12
CA TRP A 118 2.15 4.51 20.77
C TRP A 118 0.85 5.32 20.65
N LEU A 119 0.20 5.32 19.48
CA LEU A 119 -1.08 6.00 19.28
C LEU A 119 -2.21 5.38 20.12
N LYS A 120 -2.20 4.05 20.28
CA LYS A 120 -3.14 3.32 21.14
C LYS A 120 -2.93 3.71 22.61
N GLU A 121 -1.68 3.71 23.08
CA GLU A 121 -1.32 4.13 24.45
C GLU A 121 -1.71 5.58 24.75
N LYS A 122 -1.66 6.47 23.75
CA LYS A 122 -2.06 7.87 23.91
C LYS A 122 -3.55 8.12 23.72
N GLY A 123 -4.35 7.11 23.35
CA GLY A 123 -5.76 7.30 23.03
C GLY A 123 -5.99 8.20 21.81
N LEU A 124 -5.00 8.31 20.92
CA LEU A 124 -5.02 9.20 19.74
C LEU A 124 -5.41 8.46 18.45
N LEU A 125 -5.42 7.12 18.46
CA LEU A 125 -5.64 6.33 17.24
C LEU A 125 -6.98 6.66 16.58
N ASP A 126 -8.05 6.74 17.36
CA ASP A 126 -9.40 6.99 16.84
C ASP A 126 -9.57 8.43 16.32
N GLN A 127 -8.85 9.39 16.91
CA GLN A 127 -8.84 10.79 16.46
C GLN A 127 -8.22 10.93 15.07
N ILE A 128 -7.20 10.11 14.76
CA ILE A 128 -6.53 10.10 13.45
C ILE A 128 -7.35 9.32 12.42
N LYS A 129 -7.97 8.20 12.82
CA LYS A 129 -8.84 7.41 11.94
C LYS A 129 -10.13 8.17 11.56
N GLY A 130 -10.72 8.92 12.50
CA GLY A 130 -11.92 9.72 12.28
C GLY A 130 -11.74 10.97 11.41
N GLY A 131 -10.50 11.38 11.12
CA GLY A 131 -10.19 12.54 10.26
C GLY A 131 -10.33 12.30 8.76
N ASN A 132 -10.77 11.10 8.32
CA ASN A 132 -11.14 10.80 6.95
C ASN A 132 -12.46 10.00 6.94
N ASN A 133 -13.59 10.66 7.18
CA ASN A 133 -14.90 10.17 6.73
C ASN A 133 -15.32 11.01 5.50
N PRO A 134 -16.02 10.43 4.52
CA PRO A 134 -16.11 10.91 3.13
C PRO A 134 -16.78 12.27 2.94
#